data_AF-A0AB39D6G7-F1
#
_entry.id   AF-A0AB39D6G7-F1
#
_cell.length_a   1.000
_cell.length_b   1.000
_cell.length_c   1.000
_cell.angle_alpha   90.00
_cell.angle_beta   90.00
_cell.angle_gamma   90.00
#
_symmetry.space_group_name_H-M   'P 1'
#
loop_
_entity.id
_entity.type
_entity.pdbx_description
1 polymer ?
#
loop_
_entity_poly.entity_id
_entity_poly.type
_entity_poly.pdbx_seq_one_letter_code
_entity_poly.pdbx_strand_id
1 'polypeptide(L)'
;MSTNPTQAAIIVCNSVAQEVIDAQRGLHPEFVFTYEKRLADKKVERHPTQHMNNSAWQKARGRAKLGDLHVHDLRHTVGMRLRAAGVSPRTQDAILWHTSGDMTDHYAIAQLREVYDALERITRPTDEFETLDLHALIRKTQMQRSTQNLPRKKKTALRNDRKAA
;
A
#
# COMPACT_ATOMS: atom_id res chain seq x y z
N MET A 1 23.17 4.96 -27.80
CA MET A 1 22.00 5.01 -26.91
C MET A 1 21.66 3.58 -26.53
N SER A 2 22.00 3.17 -25.31
CA SER A 2 21.77 1.79 -24.85
C SER A 2 20.33 1.65 -24.36
N THR A 3 19.47 1.05 -25.17
CA THR A 3 18.12 0.65 -24.76
C THR A 3 18.24 -0.70 -24.05
N ASN A 4 18.33 -0.70 -22.72
CA ASN A 4 18.08 -1.92 -21.94
C ASN A 4 16.65 -2.37 -22.27
N PRO A 5 16.43 -3.60 -22.78
CA PRO A 5 15.08 -4.11 -22.97
C PRO A 5 14.40 -4.13 -21.60
N THR A 6 13.26 -3.45 -21.49
CA THR A 6 12.41 -3.52 -20.30
C THR A 6 12.00 -4.98 -20.15
N GLN A 7 12.59 -5.69 -19.18
CA GLN A 7 12.25 -7.09 -18.94
C GLN A 7 10.75 -7.16 -18.62
N ALA A 8 9.99 -7.82 -19.49
CA ALA A 8 8.58 -8.07 -19.26
C ALA A 8 8.44 -9.04 -18.10
N ALA A 9 7.97 -8.55 -16.96
CA ALA A 9 7.71 -9.34 -15.77
C ALA A 9 6.22 -9.71 -15.71
N ILE A 10 5.93 -10.98 -15.45
CA ILE A 10 4.56 -11.43 -15.16
C ILE A 10 4.29 -11.17 -13.68
N ILE A 11 3.20 -10.46 -13.38
CA ILE A 11 2.71 -10.23 -12.02
C ILE A 11 1.40 -11.01 -11.84
N VAL A 12 1.37 -11.88 -10.84
CA VAL A 12 0.16 -12.64 -10.47
C VAL A 12 -0.66 -11.81 -9.48
N CYS A 13 -1.96 -11.69 -9.73
CA CYS A 13 -2.90 -10.98 -8.85
C CYS A 13 -3.72 -12.00 -8.06
N ASN A 14 -3.90 -11.75 -6.75
CA ASN A 14 -4.95 -12.43 -5.99
C ASN A 14 -6.35 -11.91 -6.39
N SER A 15 -7.40 -12.56 -5.88
CA SER A 15 -8.79 -12.22 -6.18
C SER A 15 -9.11 -10.73 -5.96
N VAL A 16 -8.65 -10.17 -4.83
CA VAL A 16 -8.88 -8.77 -4.46
C VAL A 16 -8.19 -7.80 -5.44
N ALA A 17 -6.92 -8.03 -5.76
CA ALA A 17 -6.19 -7.18 -6.71
C ALA A 17 -6.80 -7.28 -8.12
N GLN A 18 -7.22 -8.48 -8.51
CA GLN A 18 -7.87 -8.73 -9.79
C GLN A 18 -9.20 -7.98 -9.90
N GLU A 19 -10.04 -8.02 -8.87
CA GLU A 19 -11.30 -7.26 -8.80
C GLU A 19 -11.09 -5.76 -8.97
N VAL A 20 -10.08 -5.19 -8.29
CA VAL A 20 -9.74 -3.77 -8.41
C VAL A 20 -9.29 -3.43 -9.84
N ILE A 21 -8.47 -4.28 -10.46
CA ILE A 21 -8.01 -4.07 -11.83
C ILE A 21 -9.18 -4.12 -12.81
N ASP A 22 -10.05 -5.12 -12.68
CA ASP A 22 -11.20 -5.30 -13.57
C ASP A 22 -12.19 -4.15 -13.45
N ALA A 23 -12.38 -3.60 -12.24
CA ALA A 23 -13.20 -2.41 -12.02
C ALA A 23 -12.62 -1.13 -12.66
N GLN A 24 -11.31 -1.09 -12.95
CA GLN A 24 -10.66 0.07 -13.58
C GLN A 24 -10.46 -0.09 -15.09
N ARG A 25 -10.49 -1.33 -15.61
CA ARG A 25 -10.36 -1.61 -17.04
C ARG A 25 -11.51 -0.99 -17.83
N GLY A 26 -11.20 -0.52 -19.03
CA GLY A 26 -12.16 0.14 -19.93
C GLY A 26 -12.41 1.63 -19.63
N LEU A 27 -11.92 2.17 -18.51
CA LEU A 27 -12.06 3.59 -18.19
C LEU A 27 -11.11 4.49 -19.00
N HIS A 28 -10.02 3.93 -19.53
CA HIS A 28 -9.06 4.63 -20.37
C HIS A 28 -8.53 3.65 -21.43
N PRO A 29 -8.23 4.10 -22.66
CA PRO A 29 -7.85 3.20 -23.77
C PRO A 29 -6.57 2.39 -23.52
N GLU A 30 -5.59 2.98 -22.83
CA GLU A 30 -4.27 2.35 -22.60
C GLU A 30 -3.98 1.99 -21.12
N PHE A 31 -4.21 2.91 -20.17
CA PHE A 31 -3.84 2.73 -18.76
C PHE A 31 -4.99 2.22 -17.88
N VAL A 32 -4.69 1.30 -16.95
CA VAL A 32 -5.65 0.81 -15.96
C VAL A 32 -5.89 1.84 -14.85
N PHE A 33 -4.83 2.37 -14.22
CA PHE A 33 -4.97 3.31 -13.10
C PHE A 33 -4.99 4.76 -13.57
N THR A 34 -6.18 5.34 -13.61
CA THR A 34 -6.41 6.72 -14.05
C THR A 34 -7.17 7.54 -13.02
N TYR A 35 -7.11 8.87 -13.14
CA TYR A 35 -7.91 9.79 -12.35
C TYR A 35 -8.62 10.79 -13.27
N GLU A 36 -9.78 11.25 -12.83
CA GLU A 36 -10.55 12.28 -13.51
C GLU A 36 -9.95 13.67 -13.24
N LYS A 37 -9.58 14.37 -14.32
CA LYS A 37 -9.20 15.76 -14.30
C LYS A 37 -10.34 16.58 -14.90
N ARG A 38 -10.82 17.57 -14.14
CA ARG A 38 -11.81 18.54 -14.65
C ARG A 38 -11.07 19.65 -15.40
N LEU A 39 -11.49 19.91 -16.64
CA LEU A 39 -10.98 21.01 -17.46
C LEU A 39 -11.90 22.23 -17.36
N ALA A 40 -11.44 23.38 -17.87
CA ALA A 40 -12.13 24.67 -17.83
C ALA A 40 -13.57 24.61 -18.38
N ASP A 41 -13.83 23.76 -19.37
CA ASP A 41 -15.13 23.66 -20.05
C ASP A 41 -16.07 22.61 -19.43
N LYS A 42 -15.90 22.25 -18.15
CA LYS A 42 -16.60 21.13 -17.49
C LYS A 42 -16.40 19.76 -18.14
N LYS A 43 -15.48 19.66 -19.10
CA LYS A 43 -15.03 18.38 -19.65
C LYS A 43 -14.26 17.60 -18.59
N VAL A 44 -14.48 16.30 -18.55
CA VAL A 44 -13.74 15.37 -17.69
C VAL A 44 -12.88 14.51 -18.59
N GLU A 45 -11.57 14.58 -18.40
CA GLU A 45 -10.61 13.71 -19.07
C GLU A 45 -9.95 12.81 -18.03
N ARG A 46 -9.63 11.58 -18.42
CA ARG A 46 -8.91 10.64 -17.57
C ARG A 46 -7.44 10.65 -17.91
N HIS A 47 -6.61 10.88 -16.91
CA HIS A 47 -5.16 10.86 -17.05
C HIS A 47 -4.56 9.72 -16.24
N PRO A 48 -3.44 9.13 -16.69
CA PRO A 48 -2.73 8.11 -15.94
C PRO A 48 -2.17 8.65 -14.64
N THR A 49 -2.13 7.78 -13.64
CA THR A 49 -1.45 8.07 -12.38
C THR A 49 0.05 7.88 -12.56
N GLN A 50 0.85 8.93 -12.26
CA GLN A 50 2.31 8.89 -12.43
C GLN A 50 3.05 8.36 -11.19
N HIS A 51 2.49 8.56 -9.99
CA HIS A 51 3.13 8.21 -8.72
C HIS A 51 2.12 7.60 -7.75
N MET A 52 2.56 6.61 -6.97
CA MET A 52 1.73 5.95 -5.94
C MET A 52 1.46 6.85 -4.73
N ASN A 53 2.45 7.64 -4.30
CA ASN A 53 2.29 8.61 -3.20
C ASN A 53 1.65 9.93 -3.69
N ASN A 54 0.47 9.82 -4.30
CA ASN A 54 -0.31 10.95 -4.77
C ASN A 54 -1.29 11.47 -3.69
N SER A 55 -2.00 12.55 -3.99
CA SER A 55 -2.96 13.16 -3.05
C SER A 55 -4.12 12.23 -2.69
N ALA A 56 -4.54 11.32 -3.58
CA ALA A 56 -5.58 10.35 -3.29
C ALA A 56 -5.11 9.32 -2.24
N TRP A 57 -3.88 8.81 -2.38
CA TRP A 57 -3.24 7.95 -1.37
C TRP A 57 -3.17 8.65 0.00
N GLN A 58 -2.65 9.88 0.05
CA GLN A 58 -2.51 10.64 1.30
C GLN A 58 -3.87 10.87 1.99
N LYS A 59 -4.92 11.19 1.20
CA LYS A 59 -6.29 11.34 1.71
C LYS A 59 -6.89 10.01 2.17
N ALA A 60 -6.65 8.91 1.45
CA ALA A 60 -7.10 7.58 1.86
C ALA A 60 -6.43 7.14 3.17
N ARG A 61 -5.12 7.31 3.28
CA ARG A 61 -4.34 7.05 4.51
C ARG A 61 -4.88 7.86 5.71
N GLY A 62 -5.16 9.14 5.49
CA GLY A 62 -5.74 10.01 6.52
C GLY A 62 -7.13 9.55 6.96
N ARG A 63 -8.01 9.20 6.02
CA ARG A 63 -9.36 8.67 6.33
C ARG A 63 -9.31 7.34 7.10
N ALA A 64 -8.36 6.48 6.76
CA ALA A 64 -8.11 5.22 7.45
C ALA A 64 -7.37 5.38 8.79
N LYS A 65 -6.94 6.60 9.15
CA LYS A 65 -6.15 6.91 10.37
C LYS A 65 -4.82 6.13 10.46
N LEU A 66 -4.22 5.83 9.31
CA LEU A 66 -2.97 5.06 9.18
C LEU A 66 -1.72 5.97 9.18
N GLY A 67 -1.57 6.78 10.23
CA GLY A 67 -0.59 7.88 10.39
C GLY A 67 0.61 7.91 9.42
N ASP A 68 1.73 7.29 9.81
CA ASP A 68 3.02 7.32 9.11
C ASP A 68 3.21 6.17 8.11
N LEU A 69 2.12 5.52 7.68
CA LEU A 69 2.18 4.43 6.70
C LEU A 69 2.73 4.92 5.36
N HIS A 70 3.82 4.32 4.89
CA HIS A 70 4.38 4.53 3.56
C HIS A 70 3.92 3.43 2.60
N VAL A 71 3.91 3.74 1.30
CA VAL A 71 3.53 2.75 0.26
C VAL A 71 4.43 1.50 0.31
N HIS A 72 5.72 1.68 0.59
CA HIS A 72 6.66 0.56 0.69
C HIS A 72 6.41 -0.35 1.90
N ASP A 73 5.81 0.18 2.98
CA ASP A 73 5.45 -0.63 4.14
C ASP A 73 4.43 -1.71 3.77
N LEU A 74 3.57 -1.48 2.77
CA LEU A 74 2.63 -2.49 2.28
C LEU A 74 3.37 -3.70 1.69
N ARG A 75 4.50 -3.49 1.00
CA ARG A 75 5.33 -4.58 0.47
C ARG A 75 5.94 -5.39 1.61
N HIS A 76 6.40 -4.73 2.66
CA HIS A 76 6.88 -5.42 3.87
C HIS A 76 5.77 -6.23 4.54
N THR A 77 4.54 -5.68 4.63
CA THR A 77 3.39 -6.41 5.15
C THR A 77 3.07 -7.65 4.32
N VAL A 78 3.16 -7.59 2.99
CA VAL A 78 3.01 -8.78 2.13
C VAL A 78 4.05 -9.85 2.49
N GLY A 79 5.34 -9.49 2.53
CA GLY A 79 6.40 -10.44 2.87
C GLY A 79 6.23 -11.09 4.26
N MET A 80 5.82 -10.29 5.24
CA MET A 80 5.53 -10.78 6.59
C MET A 80 4.35 -11.75 6.61
N ARG A 81 3.24 -11.42 5.95
CA ARG A 81 2.06 -12.29 5.90
C ARG A 81 2.37 -13.61 5.19
N LEU A 82 3.16 -13.57 4.11
CA LEU A 82 3.61 -14.78 3.43
C LEU A 82 4.46 -15.67 4.35
N ARG A 83 5.39 -15.06 5.09
CA ARG A 83 6.23 -15.79 6.07
C ARG A 83 5.40 -16.40 7.19
N ALA A 84 4.49 -15.64 7.78
CA ALA A 84 3.59 -16.12 8.82
C ALA A 84 2.67 -17.25 8.31
N ALA A 85 2.22 -17.16 7.05
CA ALA A 85 1.46 -18.21 6.39
C ALA A 85 2.30 -19.45 5.99
N GLY A 86 3.61 -19.49 6.31
CA GLY A 86 4.49 -20.62 6.02
C GLY A 86 4.79 -20.81 4.52
N VAL A 87 4.70 -19.74 3.72
CA VAL A 87 5.06 -19.79 2.29
C VAL A 87 6.57 -19.98 2.14
N SER A 88 7.02 -20.76 1.16
CA SER A 88 8.45 -21.03 0.96
C SER A 88 9.25 -19.74 0.65
N PRO A 89 10.53 -19.64 1.05
CA PRO A 89 11.37 -18.48 0.73
C PRO A 89 11.49 -18.23 -0.78
N ARG A 90 11.61 -19.29 -1.60
CA ARG A 90 11.65 -19.19 -3.06
C ARG A 90 10.40 -18.50 -3.62
N THR A 91 9.22 -18.84 -3.09
CA THR A 91 7.94 -18.27 -3.53
C THR A 91 7.74 -16.86 -2.98
N GLN A 92 8.22 -16.57 -1.77
CA GLN A 92 8.30 -15.21 -1.24
C GLN A 92 9.16 -14.30 -2.12
N ASP A 93 10.34 -14.74 -2.53
CA ASP A 93 11.25 -13.96 -3.38
C ASP A 93 10.70 -13.78 -4.80
N ALA A 94 10.01 -14.79 -5.33
CA ALA A 94 9.29 -14.66 -6.60
C ALA A 94 8.18 -13.59 -6.53
N ILE A 95 7.36 -13.60 -5.47
CA ILE A 95 6.30 -12.60 -5.24
C ILE A 95 6.88 -11.21 -5.01
N LEU A 96 7.92 -11.11 -4.17
CA LEU A 96 8.55 -9.85 -3.80
C LEU A 96 9.56 -9.39 -4.83
N TRP A 97 9.77 -10.10 -5.94
CA TRP A 97 10.76 -9.76 -6.96
C TRP A 97 12.14 -9.44 -6.37
N HIS A 98 12.61 -10.28 -5.43
CA HIS A 98 13.97 -10.19 -4.95
C HIS A 98 14.88 -10.86 -5.96
N THR A 99 15.67 -10.05 -6.67
CA THR A 99 16.56 -10.51 -7.73
C THR A 99 17.75 -11.27 -7.13
N SER A 100 17.64 -12.59 -7.02
CA SER A 100 18.83 -13.43 -6.84
C SER A 100 19.40 -13.78 -8.21
N GLY A 101 20.12 -12.82 -8.81
CA GLY A 101 21.18 -13.00 -9.82
C GLY A 101 20.88 -13.67 -11.18
N ASP A 102 19.83 -14.47 -11.31
CA ASP A 102 19.60 -15.33 -12.47
C ASP A 102 18.10 -15.47 -12.73
N MET A 103 17.45 -14.35 -13.05
CA MET A 103 16.01 -14.31 -13.28
C MET A 103 15.65 -14.60 -14.73
N THR A 104 16.17 -15.72 -15.23
CA THR A 104 15.68 -16.36 -16.47
C THR A 104 14.86 -17.60 -16.14
N ASP A 105 14.15 -17.59 -15.00
CA ASP A 105 13.22 -18.65 -14.64
C ASP A 105 11.92 -18.43 -15.41
N HIS A 106 11.75 -19.15 -16.52
CA HIS A 106 10.45 -19.34 -17.14
C HIS A 106 9.49 -19.89 -16.07
N TYR A 107 8.50 -19.10 -15.66
CA TYR A 107 7.47 -19.56 -14.74
C TYR A 107 6.78 -20.78 -15.34
N ALA A 108 7.05 -21.97 -14.79
CA ALA A 108 6.21 -23.12 -15.05
C ALA A 108 4.79 -22.82 -14.53
N ILE A 109 3.76 -23.35 -15.19
CA ILE A 109 2.35 -23.16 -14.77
C ILE A 109 2.14 -23.54 -13.30
N ALA A 110 2.84 -24.57 -12.81
CA ALA A 110 2.82 -24.98 -11.41
C ALA A 110 3.32 -23.87 -10.46
N GLN A 111 4.37 -23.13 -10.86
CA GLN A 111 4.91 -22.01 -10.08
C GLN A 111 3.95 -20.81 -10.09
N LEU A 112 3.24 -20.55 -11.19
CA LEU A 112 2.20 -19.51 -11.23
C LEU A 112 1.03 -19.83 -10.29
N ARG A 113 0.60 -21.09 -10.26
CA ARG A 113 -0.47 -21.54 -9.36
C ARG A 113 -0.04 -21.46 -7.90
N GLU A 114 1.17 -21.89 -7.58
CA GLU A 114 1.74 -21.76 -6.23
C GLU A 114 1.78 -20.29 -5.77
N VAL A 115 2.23 -19.39 -6.64
CA VAL A 115 2.26 -17.94 -6.37
C VAL A 115 0.85 -17.40 -6.14
N TYR A 116 -0.11 -17.78 -6.98
CA TYR A 116 -1.51 -17.39 -6.83
C TYR A 116 -2.09 -17.85 -5.50
N ASP A 117 -1.96 -19.14 -5.18
CA ASP A 117 -2.50 -19.74 -3.95
C ASP A 117 -1.86 -19.09 -2.70
N ALA A 118 -0.57 -18.77 -2.75
CA ALA A 118 0.14 -18.06 -1.68
C ALA A 118 -0.39 -16.62 -1.48
N LEU A 119 -0.63 -15.89 -2.58
CA LEU A 119 -1.20 -14.53 -2.53
C LEU A 119 -2.67 -14.54 -2.08
N GLU A 120 -3.43 -15.56 -2.44
CA GLU A 120 -4.82 -15.73 -2.01
C GLU A 120 -4.89 -16.06 -0.52
N ARG A 121 -3.97 -16.86 0.00
CA ARG A 121 -3.90 -17.23 1.43
C ARG A 121 -3.76 -16.03 2.36
N ILE A 122 -3.08 -14.97 1.93
CA ILE A 122 -2.84 -13.76 2.73
C ILE A 122 -3.91 -12.66 2.56
N THR A 123 -4.99 -12.94 1.81
CA THR A 123 -6.12 -12.01 1.63
C THR A 123 -6.99 -11.91 2.88
N ARG A 124 -7.10 -13.00 3.64
CA ARG A 124 -7.97 -13.06 4.83
C ARG A 124 -7.22 -12.55 6.06
N PRO A 125 -7.83 -11.68 6.88
CA PRO A 125 -7.30 -11.39 8.20
C PRO A 125 -7.37 -12.67 9.04
N THR A 126 -6.21 -13.19 9.48
CA THR A 126 -6.13 -14.18 10.55
C THR A 126 -5.58 -13.51 11.80
N ASP A 127 -6.00 -14.00 12.98
CA ASP A 127 -5.55 -13.47 14.28
C ASP A 127 -4.02 -13.54 14.46
N GLU A 128 -3.37 -14.45 13.73
CA GLU A 128 -1.90 -14.60 13.67
C GLU A 128 -1.19 -13.36 13.09
N PHE A 129 -1.87 -12.57 12.25
CA PHE A 129 -1.28 -11.38 11.63
C PHE A 129 -1.37 -10.11 12.50
N GLU A 130 -2.19 -10.11 13.56
CA GLU A 130 -2.38 -8.92 14.40
C GLU A 130 -1.32 -8.76 15.49
N THR A 131 -0.59 -9.83 15.85
CA THR A 131 0.20 -9.89 17.08
C THR A 131 1.73 -9.87 16.90
N LEU A 132 2.26 -10.00 15.68
CA LEU A 132 3.69 -10.29 15.45
C LEU A 132 4.46 -9.28 14.60
N ASP A 133 3.97 -8.05 14.47
CA ASP A 133 4.67 -7.04 13.67
C ASP A 133 5.58 -6.16 14.54
N LEU A 134 6.90 -6.45 14.54
CA LEU A 134 7.91 -5.56 15.13
C LEU A 134 7.88 -4.18 14.47
N HIS A 135 7.55 -4.04 13.18
CA HIS A 135 7.40 -2.75 12.49
C HIS A 135 6.09 -2.05 12.85
N ALA A 136 4.98 -2.75 13.12
CA ALA A 136 3.77 -2.15 13.68
C ALA A 136 3.99 -1.77 15.14
N LEU A 137 4.75 -2.57 15.89
CA LEU A 137 5.14 -2.26 17.26
C LEU A 137 6.10 -1.07 17.30
N ILE A 138 7.10 -1.02 16.41
CA ILE A 138 8.00 0.13 16.23
C ILE A 138 7.19 1.35 15.79
N ARG A 139 6.28 1.24 14.80
CA ARG A 139 5.38 2.34 14.40
C ARG A 139 4.50 2.80 15.55
N LYS A 140 3.88 1.88 16.30
CA LYS A 140 3.07 2.19 17.49
C LYS A 140 3.92 2.91 18.55
N THR A 141 5.15 2.47 18.75
CA THR A 141 6.11 3.08 19.69
C THR A 141 6.57 4.48 19.21
N GLN A 142 6.82 4.65 17.91
CA GLN A 142 7.20 5.93 17.30
C GLN A 142 6.04 6.93 17.29
N MET A 143 4.83 6.49 16.97
CA MET A 143 3.61 7.29 17.11
C MET A 143 3.38 7.75 18.55
N GLN A 144 3.49 6.85 19.54
CA GLN A 144 3.38 7.22 20.96
C GLN A 144 4.40 8.28 21.37
N ARG A 145 5.68 8.14 20.97
CA ARG A 145 6.73 9.14 21.21
C ARG A 145 6.43 10.48 20.57
N SER A 146 5.90 10.50 19.34
CA SER A 146 5.51 11.74 18.65
C SER A 146 4.35 12.46 19.36
N THR A 147 3.38 11.71 19.89
CA THR A 147 2.24 12.29 20.64
C THR A 147 2.62 12.85 22.01
N GLN A 148 3.67 12.31 22.64
CA GLN A 148 4.22 12.79 23.92
C GLN A 148 4.94 14.14 23.81
N ASN A 149 5.48 14.48 22.63
CA ASN A 149 6.20 15.73 22.38
C ASN A 149 5.32 16.88 21.87
N LEU A 150 3.99 16.72 21.79
CA LEU A 150 3.11 17.86 21.54
C LEU A 150 3.04 18.76 22.78
N PRO A 151 3.30 20.07 22.67
CA PRO A 151 3.17 20.98 23.79
C PRO A 151 1.73 20.98 24.30
N ARG A 152 1.54 20.60 25.58
CA ARG A 152 0.27 20.76 26.29
C ARG A 152 -0.16 22.23 26.18
N LYS A 153 -1.25 22.50 25.46
CA LYS A 153 -1.89 23.83 25.47
C LYS A 153 -2.17 24.19 26.93
N LYS A 154 -1.52 25.24 27.43
CA LYS A 154 -1.87 25.84 28.72
C LYS A 154 -3.33 26.23 28.65
N LYS A 155 -4.14 25.73 29.60
CA LYS A 155 -5.52 26.20 29.79
C LYS A 155 -5.45 27.69 30.17
N THR A 156 -5.76 28.58 29.25
CA THR A 156 -5.97 29.99 29.56
C THR A 156 -7.24 30.07 30.40
N ALA A 157 -7.10 30.38 31.69
CA ALA A 157 -8.24 30.64 32.56
C ALA A 157 -8.97 31.88 32.02
N LEU A 158 -10.25 31.73 31.65
CA LEU A 158 -11.12 32.88 31.42
C LEU A 158 -11.24 33.66 32.72
N ARG A 159 -10.69 34.87 32.74
CA ARG A 159 -10.84 35.85 33.81
C ARG A 159 -12.26 36.41 33.70
N ASN A 160 -13.10 36.10 34.67
CA ASN A 160 -14.47 36.59 34.76
C ASN A 160 -14.44 37.99 35.39
N ASP A 161 -14.37 39.04 34.59
CA ASP A 161 -14.57 40.41 35.06
C ASP A 161 -16.08 40.66 35.17
N ARG A 162 -16.60 40.50 36.40
CA ARG A 162 -17.94 40.96 36.78
C ARG A 162 -17.92 42.49 36.81
N LYS A 163 -18.65 43.13 35.89
CA LYS A 163 -19.15 44.49 36.08
C LYS A 163 -20.16 44.51 37.23
N ALA A 164 -19.94 45.37 38.21
CA ALA A 164 -20.95 45.79 39.17
C ALA A 164 -20.81 47.30 39.39
N ALA A 165 -21.95 47.98 39.27
CA ALA A 165 -22.26 49.39 39.55
C ALA A 165 -21.58 50.45 38.67
#